data_AF-A0A2W4WBN8-F1
#
_entry.id   AF-A0A2W4WBN8-F1
#
_cell.length_a   1.000
_cell.length_b   1.000
_cell.length_c   1.000
_cell.angle_alpha   90.00
_cell.angle_beta   90.00
_cell.angle_gamma   90.00
#
_symmetry.space_group_name_H-M   'P 1'
#
loop_
_entity.id
_entity.type
_entity.pdbx_description
1 polymer ?
#
loop_
_entity_poly.entity_id
_entity_poly.type
_entity_poly.pdbx_seq_one_letter_code
_entity_poly.pdbx_strand_id
1 'polypeptide(L)'
;MFRQIVINPTEIKQKAQRKYPTFLASTITGEPFFPLALPVGKLPKDFASLNQSVPELMAQSKDTLGYGYVLELRTRNHREHGPQSLPERIYIEDRDDYLKLLRTDPSITVIFI
;
A
#
# COMPACT_ATOMS: atom_id res chain seq x y z
N MET A 1 5.32 -24.74 -1.00
CA MET A 1 4.15 -24.05 -0.41
C MET A 1 4.21 -22.58 -0.83
N PHE A 2 3.44 -22.16 -1.85
CA PHE A 2 3.42 -20.76 -2.28
C PHE A 2 2.56 -19.97 -1.30
N ARG A 3 3.18 -19.14 -0.44
CA ARG A 3 2.49 -18.24 0.47
C ARG A 3 1.64 -17.27 -0.37
N GLN A 4 0.31 -17.41 -0.36
CA GLN A 4 -0.58 -16.37 -0.86
C GLN A 4 -0.34 -15.13 0.01
N ILE A 5 0.05 -14.04 -0.64
CA ILE A 5 0.33 -12.75 0.01
C ILE A 5 -1.01 -12.01 0.04
N VAL A 6 -1.60 -11.91 1.23
CA VAL A 6 -2.84 -11.16 1.46
C VAL A 6 -2.45 -9.70 1.64
N ILE A 7 -2.78 -8.85 0.68
CA ILE A 7 -2.45 -7.43 0.79
C ILE A 7 -3.24 -6.78 1.92
N ASN A 8 -2.51 -6.21 2.88
CA ASN A 8 -3.05 -5.52 4.05
C ASN A 8 -2.22 -4.24 4.33
N PRO A 9 -2.65 -3.37 5.26
CA PRO A 9 -1.94 -2.12 5.55
C PRO A 9 -0.48 -2.31 5.98
N THR A 10 -0.19 -3.39 6.71
CA THR A 10 1.18 -3.71 7.16
C THR A 10 2.08 -4.08 6.00
N GLU A 11 1.60 -4.87 5.04
CA GLU A 11 2.36 -5.20 3.84
C GLU A 11 2.64 -3.98 2.96
N ILE A 12 1.69 -3.04 2.88
CA ILE A 12 1.87 -1.77 2.17
C ILE A 12 3.00 -0.96 2.81
N LYS A 13 2.98 -0.84 4.15
CA LYS A 13 4.05 -0.18 4.91
C LYS A 13 5.40 -0.86 4.70
N GLN A 14 5.48 -2.20 4.76
CA GLN A 14 6.72 -2.93 4.49
C GLN A 14 7.24 -2.72 3.07
N LYS A 15 6.36 -2.69 2.06
CA LYS A 15 6.74 -2.38 0.67
C LYS A 15 7.26 -0.96 0.54
N ALA A 16 6.64 0.01 1.22
CA ALA A 16 7.09 1.38 1.28
C ALA A 16 8.47 1.49 1.96
N GLN A 17 8.68 0.81 3.09
CA GLN A 17 9.96 0.79 3.82
C GLN A 17 11.12 0.29 2.96
N ARG A 18 10.91 -0.78 2.19
CA ARG A 18 11.94 -1.33 1.28
C ARG A 18 12.38 -0.34 0.20
N LYS A 19 11.58 0.69 -0.08
CA LYS A 19 11.88 1.74 -1.07
C LYS A 19 12.59 2.94 -0.46
N TYR A 20 12.77 2.99 0.87
CA TYR A 20 13.35 4.13 1.56
C TYR A 20 14.80 4.44 1.13
N PRO A 21 15.70 3.44 0.94
CA PRO A 21 17.04 3.74 0.42
C PRO A 21 17.02 4.35 -0.98
N THR A 22 16.11 3.89 -1.85
CA THR A 22 15.92 4.44 -3.19
C THR A 22 15.36 5.86 -3.14
N PHE A 23 14.46 6.15 -2.20
CA PHE A 23 13.95 7.50 -1.95
C PHE A 23 15.06 8.46 -1.48
N LEU A 24 15.96 8.00 -0.61
CA LEU A 24 17.11 8.81 -0.19
C LEU A 24 18.04 9.09 -1.37
N ALA A 25 18.34 8.09 -2.18
CA ALA A 25 19.14 8.26 -3.39
C ALA A 25 18.50 9.25 -4.37
N SER A 26 17.18 9.15 -4.61
CA SER A 26 16.47 10.05 -5.52
C SER A 26 16.46 11.50 -5.01
N THR A 27 16.47 11.71 -3.70
CA THR A 27 16.57 13.06 -3.10
C THR A 27 17.94 13.68 -3.38
N ILE A 28 19.00 12.87 -3.44
CA ILE A 28 20.37 13.32 -3.74
C ILE A 28 20.53 13.57 -5.23
N THR A 29 20.00 12.69 -6.09
CA THR A 29 20.12 12.80 -7.55
C THR A 29 19.14 13.79 -8.16
N GLY A 30 18.11 14.21 -7.41
CA GLY A 30 17.03 15.06 -7.92
C GLY A 30 16.04 14.31 -8.83
N GLU A 31 16.09 12.98 -8.85
CA GLU A 31 15.21 12.17 -9.68
C GLU A 31 13.79 12.12 -9.11
N PRO A 32 12.75 12.10 -9.97
CA PRO A 32 11.38 11.93 -9.54
C PRO A 32 11.17 10.52 -8.95
N PHE A 33 10.66 10.48 -7.73
CA PHE A 33 10.37 9.23 -7.02
C PHE A 33 8.87 8.95 -6.85
N PHE A 34 8.06 10.01 -6.90
CA PHE A 34 6.62 9.94 -6.76
C PHE A 34 5.93 10.18 -8.11
N PRO A 35 4.77 9.54 -8.37
CA PRO A 35 4.04 8.65 -7.47
C PRO A 35 4.70 7.27 -7.30
N LEU A 36 4.79 6.79 -6.07
CA LEU A 36 5.39 5.48 -5.78
C LEU A 36 4.32 4.40 -5.90
N ALA A 37 4.37 3.61 -6.97
CA ALA A 37 3.48 2.45 -7.14
C ALA A 37 3.90 1.29 -6.22
N LEU A 38 2.95 0.78 -5.43
CA LEU A 38 3.11 -0.38 -4.57
C LEU A 38 2.35 -1.57 -5.17
N PRO A 39 3.04 -2.60 -5.67
CA PRO A 39 2.38 -3.68 -6.39
C PRO A 39 1.43 -4.46 -5.48
N VAL A 40 0.19 -4.66 -5.93
CA VAL A 40 -0.88 -5.32 -5.17
C VAL A 40 -0.62 -6.83 -4.99
N GLY A 41 0.28 -7.43 -5.78
CA GLY A 41 0.60 -8.86 -5.70
C GLY A 41 -0.52 -9.74 -6.26
N LYS A 42 -0.48 -11.05 -5.97
CA LYS A 42 -1.55 -11.97 -6.37
C LYS A 42 -2.67 -11.89 -5.34
N LEU A 43 -3.86 -11.46 -5.78
CA LEU A 43 -5.07 -11.50 -4.97
C LEU A 43 -5.33 -12.94 -4.48
N PRO A 44 -5.69 -13.13 -3.20
CA PRO A 44 -6.15 -14.43 -2.71
C PRO A 44 -7.34 -14.92 -3.53
N LYS A 45 -7.40 -16.23 -3.80
CA LYS A 45 -8.60 -16.83 -4.40
C LYS A 45 -9.75 -16.96 -3.38
N ASP A 46 -9.41 -16.85 -2.10
CA ASP A 46 -10.35 -17.03 -1.00
C ASP A 46 -11.08 -15.71 -0.71
N PHE A 47 -12.38 -15.71 -0.98
CA PHE A 47 -13.27 -14.55 -0.86
C PHE A 47 -13.37 -14.00 0.58
N ALA A 48 -13.27 -14.87 1.59
CA ALA A 48 -13.36 -14.46 2.99
C ALA A 48 -12.21 -13.52 3.40
N SER A 49 -10.99 -13.79 2.92
CA SER A 49 -9.83 -12.96 3.22
C SER A 49 -9.90 -11.60 2.52
N LEU A 50 -10.43 -11.53 1.29
CA LEU A 50 -10.61 -10.27 0.58
C LEU A 50 -11.65 -9.36 1.26
N ASN A 51 -12.76 -9.93 1.73
CA ASN A 51 -13.81 -9.18 2.42
C ASN A 51 -13.35 -8.56 3.75
N GLN A 52 -12.31 -9.11 4.40
CA GLN A 52 -11.73 -8.55 5.61
C GLN A 52 -10.64 -7.52 5.32
N SER A 53 -9.75 -7.79 4.35
CA SER A 53 -8.61 -6.91 4.07
C SER A 53 -8.99 -5.61 3.38
N VAL A 54 -10.01 -5.59 2.50
CA VAL A 54 -10.39 -4.36 1.79
C VAL A 54 -10.88 -3.25 2.73
N PRO A 55 -11.79 -3.51 3.70
CA PRO A 55 -12.17 -2.51 4.69
C PRO A 55 -10.99 -1.99 5.53
N GLU A 56 -10.07 -2.87 5.94
CA GLU A 56 -8.87 -2.47 6.68
C GLU A 56 -7.95 -1.57 5.86
N LEU A 57 -7.79 -1.88 4.57
CA LEU A 57 -7.03 -1.06 3.63
C LEU A 57 -7.67 0.31 3.46
N MET A 58 -8.99 0.37 3.28
CA MET A 58 -9.71 1.64 3.16
C MET A 58 -9.54 2.48 4.43
N ALA A 59 -9.72 1.88 5.60
CA ALA A 59 -9.60 2.57 6.89
C ALA A 59 -8.19 3.12 7.16
N GLN A 60 -7.15 2.52 6.57
CA GLN A 60 -5.75 2.95 6.69
C GLN A 60 -5.22 3.68 5.45
N SER A 61 -6.10 4.03 4.51
CA SER A 61 -5.75 4.76 3.28
C SER A 61 -5.76 6.28 3.50
N LYS A 62 -5.21 7.01 2.52
CA LYS A 62 -5.21 8.46 2.47
C LYS A 62 -6.62 9.05 2.52
N ASP A 63 -7.61 8.39 1.91
CA ASP A 63 -9.00 8.87 1.91
C ASP A 63 -9.59 8.94 3.33
N THR A 64 -9.12 8.07 4.23
CA THR A 64 -9.59 8.03 5.63
C THR A 64 -8.67 8.82 6.57
N LEU A 65 -7.36 8.64 6.45
CA LEU A 65 -6.37 9.22 7.38
C LEU A 65 -5.90 10.62 6.98
N GLY A 66 -6.17 11.05 5.74
CA GLY A 66 -5.64 12.28 5.16
C GLY A 66 -4.15 12.20 4.77
N TYR A 67 -3.53 11.03 4.89
CA TYR A 67 -2.15 10.79 4.47
C TYR A 67 -1.88 9.31 4.12
N GLY A 68 -0.80 9.05 3.38
CA GLY A 68 -0.28 7.70 3.15
C GLY A 68 -0.52 7.20 1.73
N TYR A 69 -1.21 6.07 1.57
CA TYR A 69 -1.42 5.48 0.24
C TYR A 69 -2.84 5.70 -0.26
N VAL A 70 -2.97 5.87 -1.57
CA VAL A 70 -4.24 5.82 -2.30
C VAL A 70 -4.54 4.38 -2.67
N LEU A 71 -5.81 4.00 -2.54
CA LEU A 71 -6.33 2.68 -2.87
C LEU A 71 -7.37 2.79 -4.00
N GLU A 72 -7.00 2.39 -5.21
CA GLU A 72 -7.95 2.28 -6.31
C GLU A 72 -8.60 0.89 -6.29
N LEU A 73 -9.91 0.85 -6.09
CA LEU A 73 -10.72 -0.37 -6.16
C LEU A 73 -11.42 -0.46 -7.51
N ARG A 74 -11.44 -1.65 -8.11
CA ARG A 74 -12.23 -1.94 -9.30
C ARG A 74 -13.28 -2.99 -8.99
N THR A 75 -14.54 -2.64 -9.22
CA THR A 75 -15.65 -3.59 -9.10
C THR A 75 -15.65 -4.52 -10.31
N ARG A 76 -15.48 -5.82 -10.08
CA ARG A 76 -15.70 -6.87 -11.07
C ARG A 76 -16.98 -7.64 -10.71
N ASN A 77 -17.88 -7.74 -11.67
CA ASN A 77 -19.06 -8.58 -11.54
C ASN A 77 -18.68 -10.04 -11.83
N HIS A 78 -18.63 -10.89 -10.81
CA HIS A 78 -18.55 -12.33 -11.01
C HIS A 78 -19.96 -12.89 -11.12
N ARG A 79 -20.24 -13.62 -12.21
CA ARG A 79 -21.56 -14.19 -12.53
C ARG A 79 -22.10 -15.13 -11.44
N GLU A 80 -21.22 -15.68 -10.59
CA GLU A 80 -21.59 -16.62 -9.53
C GLU A 80 -21.71 -15.98 -8.14
N HIS A 81 -21.17 -14.77 -7.91
CA HIS A 81 -21.00 -14.21 -6.55
C HIS A 81 -21.32 -12.71 -6.40
N GLY A 82 -21.83 -12.04 -7.44
CA GLY A 82 -22.18 -10.62 -7.39
C GLY A 82 -21.00 -9.65 -7.61
N PRO A 83 -21.21 -8.33 -7.46
CA PRO A 83 -20.16 -7.31 -7.62
C PRO A 83 -19.11 -7.39 -6.51
N GLN A 84 -17.83 -7.46 -6.87
CA GLN A 84 -16.71 -7.46 -5.92
C GLN A 84 -15.71 -6.35 -6.23
N SER A 85 -15.43 -5.51 -5.24
CA SER A 85 -14.41 -4.46 -5.33
C SER A 85 -13.04 -5.02 -4.98
N LEU A 86 -12.16 -5.15 -5.98
CA LEU A 86 -10.80 -5.65 -5.80
C LEU A 86 -9.81 -4.49 -5.87
N PRO A 87 -8.75 -4.47 -5.04
CA PRO A 87 -7.67 -3.50 -5.19
C PRO A 87 -6.96 -3.67 -6.53
N GLU A 88 -7.01 -2.63 -7.35
CA GLU A 88 -6.37 -2.59 -8.67
C GLU A 88 -5.00 -1.93 -8.57
N ARG A 89 -4.91 -0.78 -7.89
CA ARG A 89 -3.68 -0.03 -7.72
C ARG A 89 -3.58 0.52 -6.30
N ILE A 90 -2.36 0.49 -5.78
CA ILE A 90 -1.99 1.16 -4.54
C ILE A 90 -0.75 1.98 -4.84
N TYR A 91 -0.79 3.26 -4.50
CA TYR A 91 0.34 4.15 -4.73
C TYR A 91 0.38 5.24 -3.68
N ILE A 92 1.54 5.86 -3.54
CA ILE A 92 1.76 7.02 -2.66
C ILE A 92 1.99 8.22 -3.56
N GLU A 93 1.20 9.27 -3.37
CA GLU A 93 1.16 10.44 -4.26
C GLU A 93 2.37 11.34 -4.08
N ASP A 94 2.78 11.56 -2.84
CA ASP A 94 3.80 12.54 -2.52
C ASP A 94 4.72 12.11 -1.36
N ARG A 95 5.72 12.96 -1.12
CA ARG A 95 6.74 12.77 -0.10
C ARG A 95 6.17 12.81 1.32
N ASP A 96 5.23 13.71 1.59
CA ASP A 96 4.73 13.93 2.94
C ASP A 96 3.88 12.75 3.39
N ASP A 97 3.07 12.23 2.47
CA ASP A 97 2.34 10.98 2.63
C ASP A 97 3.27 9.81 2.93
N TYR A 98 4.35 9.68 2.15
CA TYR A 98 5.33 8.62 2.31
C TYR A 98 5.99 8.67 3.68
N LEU A 99 6.48 9.85 4.10
CA LEU A 99 7.16 10.01 5.38
C LEU A 99 6.21 9.82 6.57
N LYS A 100 4.97 10.32 6.49
CA LYS A 100 3.95 10.10 7.54
C LYS A 100 3.59 8.62 7.68
N LEU A 101 3.44 7.91 6.56
CA LEU A 101 3.17 6.47 6.55
C LEU A 101 4.28 5.67 7.24
N LEU A 102 5.55 6.07 7.04
CA LEU A 102 6.70 5.42 7.67
C LEU A 102 6.81 5.76 9.16
N ARG A 103 6.64 7.03 9.55
CA ARG A 103 6.80 7.48 10.95
C ARG A 103 5.90 6.80 11.97
N THR A 104 4.76 6.25 11.55
CA THR A 104 3.83 5.58 12.47
C THR A 104 4.32 4.19 12.94
N ASP A 105 5.46 3.71 12.45
CA ASP A 105 6.08 2.48 12.91
C ASP A 105 7.15 2.78 13.99
N PRO A 106 6.93 2.40 15.26
CA PRO A 106 7.90 2.63 16.35
C PRO A 106 9.21 1.86 16.17
N SER A 107 9.30 0.92 15.23
CA SER A 107 10.54 0.22 14.88
C SER A 107 11.50 1.08 14.05
N ILE A 108 11.07 2.25 13.59
CA ILE A 108 11.92 3.16 12.83
C ILE A 108 12.73 4.05 13.79
N THR A 109 13.87 3.54 14.24
CA THR A 109 14.98 4.41 14.63
C THR A 109 15.52 5.04 13.35
N VAL A 110 15.03 6.23 12.99
CA VAL A 110 15.69 7.06 11.98
C VAL A 110 17.00 7.51 12.61
N ILE A 111 18.09 6.77 12.34
CA ILE A 111 19.44 7.23 12.66
C ILE A 111 19.70 8.38 11.70
N PHE A 112 19.47 9.60 12.19
CA PHE A 112 20.09 10.79 11.61
C PHE A 112 21.57 10.69 11.99
N ILE A 113 22.39 10.34 11.00
CA ILE A 113 23.86 10.46 11.06
C ILE A 113 24.26 11.90 10.80
#